data_AF-A0A6N4T2J5-F1
#
_entry.id   AF-A0A6N4T2J5-F1
#
_cell.length_a   1.000
_cell.length_b   1.000
_cell.length_c   1.000
_cell.angle_alpha   90.00
_cell.angle_beta   90.00
_cell.angle_gamma   90.00
#
_symmetry.space_group_name_H-M   'P 1'
#
loop_
_entity.id
_entity.type
_entity.pdbx_description
1 polymer ?
#
loop_
_entity_poly.entity_id
_entity_poly.type
_entity_poly.pdbx_seq_one_letter_code
_entity_poly.pdbx_strand_id
1 'polypeptide(L)' 'MTKQSHDNVNHPKHYTSHPSGVECIQVTEHMPFCLGNVIKYIWRSDEKGASIEDLKKARWYLDREIALREKKAKESAA' A
#
# COMPACT_ATOMS: atom_id res chain seq x y z
N MET A 1 -21.57 -1.94 -27.04
CA MET A 1 -21.21 -2.26 -25.65
C MET A 1 -19.75 -2.70 -25.63
N THR A 2 -18.83 -1.78 -25.38
CA THR A 2 -17.39 -2.06 -25.36
C THR A 2 -17.02 -2.72 -24.05
N LYS A 3 -16.51 -3.96 -24.14
CA LYS A 3 -15.92 -4.70 -23.03
C LYS A 3 -14.73 -3.88 -22.51
N GLN A 4 -14.86 -3.25 -21.35
CA GLN A 4 -13.70 -2.64 -20.67
C GLN A 4 -12.72 -3.77 -20.37
N SER A 5 -11.64 -3.86 -21.17
CA SER A 5 -10.52 -4.72 -20.84
C SER A 5 -9.79 -4.07 -19.67
N HIS A 6 -9.95 -4.61 -18.46
CA HIS A 6 -9.11 -4.21 -17.34
C HIS A 6 -7.65 -4.46 -17.72
N ASP A 7 -6.88 -3.38 -17.78
CA ASP A 7 -5.44 -3.46 -17.98
C ASP A 7 -4.81 -3.89 -16.67
N ASN A 8 -4.38 -5.15 -16.59
CA ASN A 8 -3.78 -5.70 -15.37
C ASN A 8 -2.47 -5.01 -14.96
N VAL A 9 -1.85 -4.24 -15.86
CA VAL A 9 -0.61 -3.51 -15.61
C VAL A 9 -0.92 -2.09 -15.19
N ASN A 10 -1.66 -1.34 -16.02
CA ASN A 10 -1.87 0.09 -15.80
C ASN A 10 -3.06 0.40 -14.89
N HIS A 11 -4.10 -0.44 -14.89
CA HIS A 11 -5.33 -0.23 -14.11
C HIS A 11 -5.80 -1.55 -13.48
N PRO A 12 -5.02 -2.13 -12.55
CA PRO A 12 -5.39 -3.39 -11.95
C PRO A 12 -6.76 -3.25 -11.27
N LYS A 13 -7.65 -4.21 -11.53
CA LYS A 13 -9.02 -4.19 -10.98
C LYS A 13 -9.03 -3.94 -9.46
N HIS A 14 -8.04 -4.47 -8.75
CA HIS A 14 -7.94 -4.40 -7.30
C HIS A 14 -7.28 -3.12 -6.74
N TYR A 15 -7.04 -2.12 -7.59
CA TYR A 15 -6.64 -0.77 -7.18
C TYR A 15 -7.55 0.32 -7.77
N THR A 16 -8.59 -0.08 -8.51
CA THR A 16 -9.55 0.82 -9.20
C THR A 16 -10.98 0.69 -8.67
N SER A 17 -11.25 -0.27 -7.77
CA SER A 17 -12.59 -0.52 -7.20
C SER A 17 -12.89 0.23 -5.91
N HIS A 18 -11.98 1.05 -5.41
CA HIS A 18 -12.19 1.77 -4.15
C HIS A 18 -13.28 2.86 -4.31
N PRO A 19 -14.23 3.00 -3.36
CA PRO A 19 -15.36 3.94 -3.47
C PRO A 19 -14.97 5.41 -3.66
N SER A 20 -13.74 5.79 -3.31
CA SER A 20 -13.25 7.17 -3.51
C SER A 20 -12.98 7.53 -4.97
N GLY A 21 -12.88 6.56 -5.88
CA GLY A 21 -12.48 6.78 -7.27
C GLY A 21 -11.01 7.17 -7.47
N VAL A 22 -10.20 7.12 -6.40
CA VAL A 22 -8.75 7.35 -6.42
C VAL A 22 -8.04 6.01 -6.51
N GLU A 23 -7.05 5.90 -7.39
CA GLU A 23 -6.22 4.70 -7.46
C GLU A 23 -5.17 4.68 -6.35
N CYS A 24 -4.88 3.50 -5.82
CA CYS A 24 -3.88 3.33 -4.76
C CYS A 24 -2.50 3.92 -5.15
N ILE A 25 -2.12 3.86 -6.44
CA ILE A 25 -0.84 4.40 -6.90
C ILE A 25 -0.75 5.92 -6.76
N GLN A 26 -1.85 6.65 -6.99
CA GLN A 26 -1.91 8.12 -6.88
C GLN A 26 -1.63 8.63 -5.45
N VAL A 27 -1.79 7.76 -4.45
CA VAL A 27 -1.46 8.06 -3.05
C VAL A 27 -0.06 7.55 -2.72
N THR A 28 0.23 6.30 -3.06
CA THR A 28 1.46 5.61 -2.63
C THR A 28 2.72 6.06 -3.37
N GLU A 29 2.61 6.67 -4.56
CA GLU A 29 3.76 7.22 -5.29
C GLU A 29 4.46 8.37 -4.55
N HIS A 30 3.74 9.06 -3.68
CA HIS A 30 4.26 10.16 -2.86
C HIS A 30 4.79 9.70 -1.50
N MET A 31 4.88 8.40 -1.27
CA MET A 31 5.28 7.83 0.02
C MET A 31 6.64 7.13 -0.05
N PRO A 32 7.43 7.14 1.04
CA PRO A 32 8.56 6.24 1.18
C PRO A 32 8.15 4.78 0.99
N PHE A 33 9.08 3.97 0.48
CA PHE A 33 8.81 2.58 0.10
C PHE A 33 8.04 1.76 1.15
N CYS A 34 8.43 1.84 2.43
CA CYS A 34 7.74 1.11 3.49
C CYS A 34 6.30 1.59 3.65
N LEU A 35 6.07 2.91 3.76
CA LEU A 35 4.75 3.48 3.95
C LEU A 35 3.83 3.27 2.75
N GLY A 36 4.35 3.39 1.52
CA GLY A 36 3.58 3.08 0.31
C GLY A 36 3.12 1.62 0.30
N ASN A 37 3.98 0.69 0.71
CA ASN A 37 3.59 -0.72 0.85
C ASN A 37 2.54 -0.94 1.96
N VAL A 38 2.65 -0.27 3.11
CA VAL A 38 1.65 -0.34 4.20
C VAL A 38 0.27 0.01 3.65
N ILE A 39 0.13 1.16 3.00
CA ILE A 39 -1.14 1.61 2.42
C ILE A 39 -1.63 0.63 1.36
N LYS A 40 -0.76 0.21 0.42
CA LYS A 40 -1.11 -0.75 -0.63
C LYS A 40 -1.71 -2.04 -0.09
N TYR A 41 -1.15 -2.61 0.98
CA TYR A 41 -1.67 -3.84 1.57
C TYR A 41 -2.98 -3.62 2.34
N ILE A 42 -3.11 -2.52 3.07
CA ILE A 42 -4.39 -2.17 3.73
C ILE A 42 -5.49 -2.01 2.68
N TRP A 43 -5.21 -1.25 1.62
CA TRP A 43 -6.13 -0.95 0.53
C TRP A 43 -6.67 -2.20 -0.16
N ARG A 44 -5.81 -3.19 -0.38
CA ARG A 44 -6.18 -4.45 -1.07
C ARG A 44 -6.84 -5.49 -0.17
N SER A 45 -6.72 -5.35 1.16
CA SER A 45 -7.02 -6.42 2.11
C SER A 45 -8.46 -6.95 2.01
N ASP A 46 -9.42 -6.08 1.68
CA ASP A 46 -10.83 -6.45 1.59
C ASP A 46 -11.27 -6.96 0.20
N GLU A 47 -10.41 -6.86 -0.82
CA GLU A 47 -10.81 -7.17 -2.21
C GLU A 47 -10.43 -8.59 -2.66
N LYS A 48 -9.44 -9.22 -2.02
CA LYS A 48 -8.88 -10.52 -2.47
C LYS A 48 -9.17 -11.72 -1.57
N GLY A 49 -9.98 -11.56 -0.52
CA GLY A 49 -10.29 -12.66 0.42
C GLY A 49 -9.11 -13.13 1.27
N ALA A 50 -7.96 -12.45 1.19
CA ALA A 50 -6.74 -12.70 1.99
C ALA A 50 -6.47 -11.55 2.98
N SER A 51 -7.53 -11.07 3.65
CA SER A 51 -7.49 -9.85 4.45
C SER A 51 -6.43 -9.88 5.55
N ILE A 52 -6.37 -10.96 6.32
CA ILE A 52 -5.41 -11.08 7.43
C ILE A 52 -3.96 -11.15 6.94
N GLU A 53 -3.69 -11.80 5.80
CA GLU A 53 -2.33 -11.89 5.28
C GLU A 53 -1.82 -10.53 4.81
N ASP A 54 -2.65 -9.76 4.12
CA ASP A 54 -2.31 -8.42 3.69
C ASP A 54 -2.13 -7.48 4.89
N LEU A 55 -2.98 -7.58 5.93
CA LEU A 55 -2.78 -6.83 7.17
C LEU A 55 -1.47 -7.22 7.91
N LYS A 56 -1.07 -8.49 7.89
CA LYS A 56 0.22 -8.93 8.43
C LYS A 56 1.39 -8.36 7.63
N LYS A 57 1.29 -8.30 6.30
CA LYS A 57 2.30 -7.65 5.43
C LYS A 57 2.38 -6.16 5.72
N ALA A 58 1.25 -5.48 5.87
CA ALA A 58 1.22 -4.07 6.25
C ALA A 58 1.96 -3.83 7.57
N ARG A 59 1.67 -4.64 8.60
CA ARG A 59 2.38 -4.57 9.90
C ARG A 59 3.89 -4.73 9.74
N TRP A 60 4.32 -5.73 8.97
CA TRP A 60 5.76 -5.99 8.74
C TRP A 60 6.48 -4.77 8.14
N TYR A 61 5.87 -4.09 7.17
CA TYR A 61 6.45 -2.87 6.59
C TYR A 61 6.44 -1.69 7.56
N LEU A 62 5.40 -1.57 8.38
CA LEU A 62 5.29 -0.52 9.39
C LEU A 62 6.36 -0.67 10.48
N ASP A 63 6.57 -1.88 10.99
CA ASP A 63 7.58 -2.16 12.01
C ASP A 63 8.99 -1.79 11.52
N ARG A 64 9.28 -2.02 10.24
CA ARG A 64 10.55 -1.62 9.61
C ARG A 64 10.70 -0.10 9.50
N GLU A 65 9.65 0.60 9.09
CA GLU A 65 9.67 2.07 9.03
C GLU A 65 9.90 2.67 10.42
N ILE A 66 9.27 2.11 11.45
CA ILE A 66 9.48 2.52 12.86
C ILE A 66 10.95 2.33 13.24
N ALA A 67 11.51 1.13 13.04
CA ALA A 67 12.90 0.84 13.39
C ALA A 67 13.89 1.77 12.65
N LEU A 68 13.64 2.10 11.39
CA LEU A 68 14.46 3.05 10.62
C LEU A 68 14.43 4.46 11.23
N ARG A 69 13.24 4.94 11.61
CA ARG A 69 13.07 6.27 12.22
C ARG A 69 13.66 6.34 13.61
N GLU A 70 13.50 5.30 14.42
CA GLU A 70 14.12 5.20 15.74
C GLU A 70 15.66 5.23 15.65
N LYS A 71 16.23 4.51 14.69
CA LYS A 71 17.68 4.54 14.43
C LYS A 71 18.14 5.95 14.05
N LYS A 72 17.45 6.59 13.10
CA LYS A 72 17.77 7.96 12.66
C LYS A 72 17.66 8.98 13.79
N ALA A 73 16.65 8.84 14.66
CA ALA A 73 16.48 9.71 15.81
C ALA A 73 17.63 9.58 16.82
N LYS A 74 18.10 8.34 17.09
CA LYS A 74 19.27 8.09 17.94
C LYS A 74 20.54 8.67 17.35
N GLU A 75 20.75 8.54 16.04
CA GLU A 75 21.91 9.12 15.34
C GLU A 75 21.89 10.66 15.33
N SER A 76 20.71 11.28 15.30
CA SER A 76 20.60 12.76 15.30
C SER A 76 20.75 13.37 16.69
N ALA A 77 20.66 12.56 17.75
CA ALA A 77 20.78 12.99 19.14
C ALA A 77 22.17 12.72 19.74
N ALA A 78 23.05 12.04 19.00
CA ALA A 78 24.45 11.77 19.34
C ALA A 78 25.37 12.81 18.68
#